data_AF-A0A5P1E8L8-F1
#
_entry.id   AF-A0A5P1E8L8-F1
#
_cell.length_a   1.000
_cell.length_b   1.000
_cell.length_c   1.000
_cell.angle_alpha   90.00
_cell.angle_beta   90.00
_cell.angle_gamma   90.00
#
_symmetry.space_group_name_H-M   'P 1'
#
loop_
_entity.id
_entity.type
_entity.pdbx_description
1 polymer ?
#
loop_
_entity_poly.entity_id
_entity_poly.type
_entity_poly.pdbx_seq_one_letter_code
_entity_poly.pdbx_strand_id
1 'polypeptide(L)'
;MEKGLAVVDQGETSRSRSVFETVNGSHKFTIEGYSLAKGMGPGKYISSDIFNVGGFQWAVYFYPDGKNPEDNSVYVSVFVALASEGTDVRALFELTLMDQSGKGKHKVHSHFDRAMVSGPYTLKYRGSMWGYKRFYRRTSLETSDFLKDDCLVMNCTVGVVRSRIETPRQLIITVPPPDLGCCLERLLKSGIASDIVFEVDDETFKAHKLILAARSPVFKAQFFGLIGNPDIDRVIVQDVEPPVFKAMLLFMYSDVFPDFHELSGAVSMSMMTNLVQHLLAAADRYGLERLKILCEEKLCEQVTADTVVSTMSLAEQYHCPLLKSACLRYAVAPENLGVVLQTEGFGHLEHTCPSLLTDILSTVAVVDDDQTAVSRKRSSSSNIGLNLLDGVDSSGRRMRRRL
;
A
#
# COMPACT_ATOMS: atom_id res chain seq x y z
N MET A 1 -42.91 -72.06 -2.49
CA MET A 1 -43.16 -70.99 -1.50
C MET A 1 -41.93 -70.11 -1.47
N GLU A 2 -42.08 -68.91 -2.06
CA GLU A 2 -41.06 -67.86 -2.14
C GLU A 2 -40.55 -67.46 -0.75
N LYS A 3 -39.26 -67.23 -0.62
CA LYS A 3 -38.72 -66.32 0.40
C LYS A 3 -38.28 -65.05 -0.31
N GLY A 4 -39.03 -63.98 -0.08
CA GLY A 4 -38.74 -62.64 -0.58
C GLY A 4 -37.41 -62.12 -0.04
N LEU A 5 -36.64 -61.49 -0.92
CA LEU A 5 -35.43 -60.76 -0.59
C LEU A 5 -35.85 -59.35 -0.15
N ALA A 6 -35.61 -59.02 1.12
CA ALA A 6 -35.82 -57.68 1.65
C ALA A 6 -34.81 -56.70 1.04
N VAL A 7 -35.30 -55.68 0.34
CA VAL A 7 -34.50 -54.51 -0.05
C VAL A 7 -34.34 -53.65 1.20
N VAL A 8 -33.13 -53.61 1.74
CA VAL A 8 -32.75 -52.67 2.79
C VAL A 8 -32.36 -51.36 2.11
N ASP A 9 -33.21 -50.35 2.24
CA ASP A 9 -32.93 -48.97 1.86
C ASP A 9 -31.80 -48.44 2.76
N GLN A 10 -30.58 -48.36 2.23
CA GLN A 10 -29.45 -47.72 2.91
C GLN A 10 -29.53 -46.23 2.62
N GLY A 11 -30.24 -45.50 3.48
CA GLY A 11 -30.30 -44.04 3.39
C GLY A 11 -28.90 -43.41 3.39
N GLU A 12 -28.65 -42.53 2.42
CA GLU A 12 -27.39 -41.80 2.31
C GLU A 12 -27.21 -40.85 3.51
N THR A 13 -26.30 -41.20 4.41
CA THR A 13 -25.95 -40.34 5.55
C THR A 13 -24.97 -39.25 5.12
N SER A 14 -25.40 -37.99 5.13
CA SER A 14 -24.54 -36.82 4.92
C SER A 14 -23.87 -36.39 6.23
N ARG A 15 -22.59 -36.00 6.17
CA ARG A 15 -21.81 -35.50 7.32
C ARG A 15 -20.99 -34.27 6.93
N SER A 16 -21.04 -33.23 7.77
CA SER A 16 -20.21 -32.02 7.66
C SER A 16 -19.33 -31.83 8.89
N ARG A 17 -18.13 -31.25 8.72
CA ARG A 17 -17.25 -30.83 9.83
C ARG A 17 -16.97 -29.33 9.73
N SER A 18 -17.28 -28.57 10.78
CA SER A 18 -16.84 -27.18 10.89
C SER A 18 -15.54 -27.14 11.70
N VAL A 19 -14.51 -26.52 11.13
CA VAL A 19 -13.22 -26.32 11.79
C VAL A 19 -13.03 -24.84 12.07
N PHE A 20 -12.71 -24.52 13.31
CA PHE A 20 -12.33 -23.18 13.74
C PHE A 20 -10.84 -23.18 14.04
N GLU A 21 -10.13 -22.24 13.44
CA GLU A 21 -8.69 -22.06 13.65
C GLU A 21 -8.38 -20.59 13.89
N THR A 22 -7.20 -20.32 14.44
CA THR A 22 -6.77 -18.96 14.76
C THR A 22 -5.54 -18.61 13.95
N VAL A 23 -5.59 -17.48 13.24
CA VAL A 23 -4.40 -16.88 12.61
C VAL A 23 -3.82 -15.89 13.58
N ASN A 24 -2.62 -16.19 14.09
CA ASN A 24 -1.94 -15.38 15.08
C ASN A 24 -0.93 -14.43 14.42
N GLY A 25 -0.82 -13.23 14.97
CA GLY A 25 0.23 -12.29 14.64
C GLY A 25 0.53 -11.39 15.82
N SER A 26 1.79 -11.00 15.97
CA SER A 26 2.26 -10.17 17.07
C SER A 26 2.86 -8.87 16.55
N HIS A 27 2.67 -7.80 17.29
CA HIS A 27 3.21 -6.48 16.99
C HIS A 27 3.86 -5.91 18.25
N LYS A 28 5.14 -5.55 18.12
CA LYS A 28 5.89 -4.84 19.16
C LYS A 28 5.71 -3.34 18.96
N PHE A 29 5.18 -2.67 19.97
CA PHE A 29 5.00 -1.23 20.01
C PHE A 29 5.90 -0.62 21.08
N THR A 30 6.81 0.25 20.66
CA THR A 30 7.74 0.98 21.53
C THR A 30 7.32 2.43 21.58
N ILE A 31 7.21 2.97 22.79
CA ILE A 31 6.98 4.39 23.05
C ILE A 31 8.26 4.94 23.64
N GLU A 32 8.99 5.73 22.85
CA GLU A 32 10.15 6.49 23.30
C GLU A 32 9.70 7.90 23.74
N GLY A 33 10.26 8.41 24.83
CA GLY A 33 9.84 9.71 25.36
C GLY A 33 8.54 9.66 26.17
N TYR A 34 8.31 8.59 26.96
CA TYR A 34 7.09 8.44 27.77
C TYR A 34 6.82 9.65 28.68
N SER A 35 7.87 10.30 29.19
CA SER A 35 7.78 11.49 30.02
C SER A 35 7.14 12.69 29.31
N LEU A 36 7.17 12.73 27.97
CA LEU A 36 6.50 13.73 27.13
C LEU A 36 5.07 13.30 26.76
N ALA A 37 4.78 12.00 26.85
CA ALA A 37 3.45 11.44 26.58
C ALA A 37 2.47 11.63 27.74
N LYS A 38 2.94 11.80 28.98
CA LYS A 38 2.07 12.08 30.14
C LYS A 38 1.56 13.52 30.13
N GLY A 39 0.36 13.76 30.67
CA GLY A 39 -0.25 15.09 30.73
C GLY A 39 -1.05 15.50 29.48
N MET A 40 -1.25 14.59 28.51
CA MET A 40 -2.15 14.79 27.37
C MET A 40 -3.63 14.92 27.79
N GLY A 41 -3.98 14.44 28.98
CA GLY A 41 -5.31 14.44 29.55
C GLY A 41 -6.06 13.12 29.31
N PRO A 42 -7.03 12.78 30.19
CA PRO A 42 -7.82 11.56 30.07
C PRO A 42 -8.51 11.42 28.70
N GLY A 43 -8.51 10.21 28.16
CA GLY A 43 -9.12 9.88 26.88
C GLY A 43 -8.27 10.22 25.65
N LYS A 44 -7.11 10.86 25.82
CA LYS A 44 -6.11 11.02 24.75
C LYS A 44 -5.18 9.82 24.71
N TYR A 45 -4.81 9.42 23.50
CA TYR A 45 -3.99 8.23 23.27
C TYR A 45 -2.91 8.45 22.22
N ILE A 46 -1.91 7.57 22.29
CA ILE A 46 -0.88 7.36 21.28
C ILE A 46 -1.22 6.07 20.55
N SER A 47 -1.14 6.10 19.23
CA SER A 47 -1.38 4.93 18.38
C SER A 47 -0.05 4.30 17.99
N SER A 48 -0.01 2.96 17.95
CA SER A 48 0.99 2.25 17.16
C SER A 48 0.73 2.46 15.67
N ASP A 49 1.69 2.02 14.86
CA ASP A 49 1.45 1.80 13.44
C ASP A 49 0.43 0.66 13.24
N ILE A 50 -0.11 0.59 12.03
CA ILE A 50 -1.09 -0.41 11.64
C ILE A 50 -0.37 -1.72 11.30
N PHE A 51 -0.86 -2.84 11.84
CA PHE A 51 -0.33 -4.16 11.54
C PHE A 51 -1.43 -5.13 11.09
N ASN A 52 -1.06 -6.10 10.25
CA ASN A 52 -1.99 -7.01 9.59
C ASN A 52 -2.00 -8.39 10.27
N VAL A 53 -3.19 -8.85 10.69
CA VAL A 53 -3.38 -10.21 11.20
C VAL A 53 -4.70 -10.76 10.71
N GLY A 54 -4.69 -11.98 10.18
CA GLY A 54 -5.90 -12.68 9.78
C GLY A 54 -6.69 -12.00 8.65
N GLY A 55 -6.06 -11.13 7.85
CA GLY A 55 -6.71 -10.36 6.79
C GLY A 55 -7.34 -9.04 7.25
N PHE A 56 -7.12 -8.65 8.51
CA PHE A 56 -7.60 -7.40 9.09
C PHE A 56 -6.44 -6.53 9.56
N GLN A 57 -6.68 -5.23 9.59
CA GLN A 57 -5.74 -4.23 10.10
C GLN A 57 -6.04 -3.91 11.56
N TRP A 58 -5.00 -3.80 12.36
CA TRP A 58 -5.08 -3.59 13.81
C TRP A 58 -4.14 -2.47 14.23
N ALA A 59 -4.46 -1.79 15.32
CA ALA A 59 -3.58 -0.81 15.95
C ALA A 59 -3.70 -0.91 17.48
N VAL A 60 -2.61 -0.61 18.18
CA VAL A 60 -2.58 -0.53 19.65
C VAL A 60 -2.72 0.92 20.06
N TYR A 61 -3.67 1.22 20.95
CA TYR A 61 -3.89 2.53 21.54
C TYR A 61 -3.47 2.52 23.01
N PHE A 62 -2.47 3.34 23.31
CA PHE A 62 -1.96 3.56 24.67
C PHE A 62 -2.47 4.91 25.20
N TYR A 63 -3.08 4.90 26.38
CA TYR A 63 -3.61 6.09 27.05
C TYR A 63 -2.76 6.38 28.30
N PRO A 64 -1.78 7.30 28.23
CA PRO A 64 -0.89 7.61 29.36
C PRO A 64 -1.67 8.10 30.59
N ASP A 65 -2.70 8.94 30.34
CA ASP A 65 -3.53 9.54 31.39
C ASP A 65 -4.82 8.77 31.70
N GLY A 66 -4.93 7.55 31.16
CA GLY A 66 -6.10 6.70 31.27
C GLY A 66 -7.20 7.07 30.26
N LYS A 67 -8.06 6.11 29.94
CA LYS A 67 -9.18 6.31 29.00
C LYS A 67 -10.37 7.03 29.62
N ASN A 68 -10.65 6.74 30.89
CA ASN A 68 -11.81 7.27 31.60
C ASN A 68 -11.40 8.46 32.49
N PRO A 69 -12.05 9.64 32.35
CA PRO A 69 -11.80 10.78 33.24
C PRO A 69 -12.03 10.48 34.72
N GLU A 70 -12.98 9.61 35.03
CA GLU A 70 -13.35 9.18 36.39
C GLU A 70 -12.20 8.52 37.17
N ASP A 71 -11.21 7.96 36.46
CA ASP A 71 -10.07 7.32 37.09
C ASP A 71 -9.01 8.35 37.55
N ASN A 72 -9.26 9.66 37.40
CA ASN A 72 -8.39 10.77 37.80
C ASN A 72 -6.93 10.57 37.36
N SER A 73 -6.75 10.00 36.18
CA SER A 73 -5.44 9.63 35.67
C SER A 73 -4.63 8.79 36.67
N VAL A 74 -5.23 7.84 37.38
CA VAL A 74 -4.46 6.94 38.27
C VAL A 74 -3.83 5.77 37.50
N TYR A 75 -4.42 5.41 36.36
CA TYR A 75 -4.03 4.25 35.57
C TYR A 75 -3.64 4.63 34.15
N VAL A 76 -2.76 3.85 33.56
CA VAL A 76 -2.60 3.79 32.10
C VAL A 76 -3.62 2.79 31.53
N SER A 77 -4.10 3.06 30.32
CA SER A 77 -5.00 2.13 29.61
C SER A 77 -4.37 1.67 28.31
N VAL A 78 -4.67 0.44 27.91
CA VAL A 78 -4.18 -0.15 26.66
C VAL A 78 -5.32 -0.84 25.96
N PHE A 79 -5.49 -0.57 24.66
CA PHE A 79 -6.50 -1.16 23.82
C PHE A 79 -5.91 -1.60 22.49
N VAL A 80 -6.47 -2.66 21.92
CA VAL A 80 -6.27 -3.08 20.54
C VAL A 80 -7.53 -2.73 19.78
N ALA A 81 -7.40 -1.98 18.69
CA ALA A 81 -8.49 -1.52 17.86
C ALA A 81 -8.46 -2.19 16.50
N LEU A 82 -9.63 -2.49 15.95
CA LEU A 82 -9.80 -2.89 14.55
C LEU A 82 -9.70 -1.63 13.69
N ALA A 83 -8.66 -1.54 12.85
CA ALA A 83 -8.38 -0.38 12.01
C ALA A 83 -8.97 -0.49 10.59
N SER A 84 -9.20 -1.71 10.09
CA SER A 84 -9.87 -1.96 8.82
C SER A 84 -11.39 -2.02 8.97
N GLU A 85 -12.11 -1.92 7.85
CA GLU A 85 -13.53 -2.30 7.80
C GLU A 85 -13.69 -3.80 8.09
N GLY A 86 -14.74 -4.15 8.84
CA GLY A 86 -15.03 -5.53 9.21
C GLY A 86 -16.22 -5.61 10.15
N THR A 87 -17.12 -6.56 9.90
CA THR A 87 -18.30 -6.84 10.74
C THR A 87 -18.12 -8.17 11.45
N ASP A 88 -18.44 -8.19 12.73
CA ASP A 88 -18.39 -9.38 13.60
C ASP A 88 -17.07 -10.18 13.53
N VAL A 89 -15.95 -9.46 13.51
CA VAL A 89 -14.60 -10.05 13.52
C VAL A 89 -14.35 -10.68 14.88
N ARG A 90 -14.21 -12.01 14.93
CA ARG A 90 -13.89 -12.73 16.16
C ARG A 90 -12.38 -12.85 16.35
N ALA A 91 -11.87 -12.40 17.49
CA ALA A 91 -10.45 -12.43 17.78
C ALA A 91 -10.14 -12.70 19.27
N LEU A 92 -8.97 -13.30 19.49
CA LEU A 92 -8.31 -13.45 20.78
C LEU A 92 -7.20 -12.39 20.88
N PHE A 93 -6.91 -11.94 22.08
CA PHE A 93 -5.94 -10.88 22.31
C PHE A 93 -5.02 -11.22 23.48
N GLU A 94 -3.77 -10.81 23.34
CA GLU A 94 -2.80 -10.77 24.43
C GLU A 94 -2.07 -9.44 24.40
N LEU A 95 -2.02 -8.79 25.56
CA LEU A 95 -1.26 -7.57 25.77
C LEU A 95 -0.17 -7.86 26.80
N THR A 96 1.07 -7.66 26.39
CA THR A 96 2.24 -7.93 27.21
C THR A 96 3.05 -6.66 27.38
N LEU A 97 3.24 -6.25 28.63
CA LEU A 97 4.19 -5.20 28.99
C LEU A 97 5.56 -5.82 29.23
N MET A 98 6.55 -5.38 28.47
CA MET A 98 7.87 -6.02 28.45
C MET A 98 8.73 -5.52 29.61
N ASP A 99 9.40 -6.47 30.27
CA ASP A 99 10.39 -6.21 31.32
C ASP A 99 11.72 -5.87 30.64
N GLN A 100 12.33 -4.78 31.09
CA GLN A 100 13.55 -4.23 30.51
C GLN A 100 14.77 -4.39 31.46
N SER A 101 14.59 -5.07 32.60
CA SER A 101 15.67 -5.42 33.52
C SER A 101 16.51 -6.63 33.06
N GLY A 102 16.03 -7.36 32.04
CA GLY A 102 16.65 -8.61 31.57
C GLY A 102 16.27 -9.85 32.39
N LYS A 103 15.34 -9.72 33.35
CA LYS A 103 14.87 -10.84 34.20
C LYS A 103 13.72 -11.63 33.57
N GLY A 104 13.15 -11.15 32.46
CA GLY A 104 12.07 -11.80 31.72
C GLY A 104 10.72 -11.75 32.44
N LYS A 105 10.53 -10.85 33.40
CA LYS A 105 9.29 -10.78 34.22
C LYS A 105 8.22 -9.91 33.57
N HIS A 106 7.73 -10.33 32.41
CA HIS A 106 6.71 -9.60 31.66
C HIS A 106 5.35 -9.59 32.36
N LYS A 107 4.60 -8.48 32.23
CA LYS A 107 3.20 -8.43 32.66
C LYS A 107 2.31 -8.80 31.48
N VAL A 108 1.77 -10.02 31.51
CA VAL A 108 0.96 -10.59 30.43
C VAL A 108 -0.52 -10.55 30.80
N HIS A 109 -1.35 -10.03 29.89
CA HIS A 109 -2.80 -10.15 29.93
C HIS A 109 -3.27 -10.90 28.68
N SER A 110 -3.36 -12.23 28.79
CA SER A 110 -3.75 -13.11 27.68
C SER A 110 -5.18 -13.60 27.79
N HIS A 111 -5.88 -13.58 26.66
CA HIS A 111 -7.19 -14.20 26.49
C HIS A 111 -7.10 -15.57 25.77
N PHE A 112 -5.94 -15.92 25.21
CA PHE A 112 -5.73 -17.19 24.52
C PHE A 112 -5.97 -18.40 25.42
N ASP A 113 -5.53 -18.33 26.68
CA ASP A 113 -5.71 -19.41 27.66
C ASP A 113 -7.15 -19.56 28.17
N ARG A 114 -8.02 -18.58 27.90
CA ARG A 114 -9.42 -18.54 28.37
C ARG A 114 -10.44 -18.75 27.26
N ALA A 115 -9.99 -19.14 26.06
CA ALA A 115 -10.85 -19.32 24.89
C ALA A 115 -11.99 -20.31 25.15
N MET A 116 -11.77 -21.37 25.93
CA MET A 116 -12.82 -22.35 26.28
C MET A 116 -13.87 -21.84 27.28
N VAL A 117 -13.57 -20.80 28.07
CA VAL A 117 -14.47 -20.31 29.13
C VAL A 117 -15.30 -19.13 28.64
N SER A 118 -14.70 -18.22 27.87
CA SER A 118 -15.35 -16.95 27.48
C SER A 118 -15.49 -16.75 25.98
N GLY A 119 -14.87 -17.61 25.16
CA GLY A 119 -14.90 -17.51 23.70
C GLY A 119 -14.18 -16.26 23.17
N PRO A 120 -13.85 -16.22 21.87
CA PRO A 120 -13.20 -15.06 21.26
C PRO A 120 -14.10 -13.81 21.33
N TYR A 121 -13.48 -12.65 21.44
CA TYR A 121 -14.19 -11.37 21.44
C TYR A 121 -14.64 -11.01 20.03
N THR A 122 -15.84 -10.43 19.89
CA THR A 122 -16.39 -10.02 18.59
C THR A 122 -16.34 -8.51 18.42
N LEU A 123 -15.58 -8.04 17.44
CA LEU A 123 -15.47 -6.63 17.06
C LEU A 123 -16.41 -6.34 15.90
N LYS A 124 -17.32 -5.39 16.11
CA LYS A 124 -18.50 -5.23 15.25
C LYS A 124 -18.29 -4.31 14.05
N TYR A 125 -17.35 -3.37 14.14
CA TYR A 125 -17.11 -2.35 13.13
C TYR A 125 -15.73 -1.71 13.32
N ARG A 126 -15.26 -0.97 12.33
CA ARG A 126 -13.99 -0.22 12.38
C ARG A 126 -13.94 0.75 13.57
N GLY A 127 -12.87 0.70 14.35
CA GLY A 127 -12.72 1.47 15.59
C GLY A 127 -13.28 0.79 16.84
N SER A 128 -13.97 -0.35 16.69
CA SER A 128 -14.23 -1.26 17.82
C SER A 128 -12.89 -1.66 18.45
N MET A 129 -12.86 -1.72 19.78
CA MET A 129 -11.61 -1.98 20.51
C MET A 129 -11.83 -2.88 21.72
N TRP A 130 -10.80 -3.66 22.03
CA TRP A 130 -10.71 -4.51 23.20
C TRP A 130 -9.49 -4.13 24.02
N GLY A 131 -9.57 -4.16 25.36
CA GLY A 131 -8.44 -3.82 26.20
C GLY A 131 -8.85 -3.49 27.62
N TYR A 132 -7.93 -2.88 28.37
CA TYR A 132 -8.07 -2.65 29.80
C TYR A 132 -8.02 -1.15 30.11
N LYS A 133 -9.13 -0.65 30.69
CA LYS A 133 -9.20 0.73 31.21
C LYS A 133 -8.21 0.97 32.35
N ARG A 134 -8.04 -0.01 33.24
CA ARG A 134 -7.09 0.04 34.36
C ARG A 134 -5.98 -0.98 34.15
N PHE A 135 -5.21 -0.84 33.07
CA PHE A 135 -4.20 -1.83 32.67
C PHE A 135 -3.06 -1.93 33.68
N TYR A 136 -2.51 -0.78 34.08
CA TYR A 136 -1.51 -0.69 35.13
C TYR A 136 -1.57 0.65 35.85
N ARG A 137 -1.22 0.68 37.13
CA ARG A 137 -1.21 1.91 37.91
C ARG A 137 -0.03 2.77 37.47
N ARG A 138 -0.25 4.05 37.17
CA ARG A 138 0.80 4.91 36.58
C ARG A 138 2.01 5.05 37.49
N THR A 139 1.78 5.37 38.77
CA THR A 139 2.87 5.53 39.75
C THR A 139 3.73 4.26 39.88
N SER A 140 3.10 3.09 39.75
CA SER A 140 3.80 1.80 39.77
C SER A 140 4.49 1.48 38.45
N LEU A 141 4.01 2.01 37.32
CA LEU A 141 4.67 1.89 36.02
C LEU A 141 5.99 2.66 36.02
N GLU A 142 5.93 3.90 36.47
CA GLU A 142 7.03 4.86 36.42
C GLU A 142 8.21 4.48 37.32
N THR A 143 7.97 3.67 38.35
CA THR A 143 9.00 3.15 39.25
C THR A 143 9.39 1.69 38.96
N SER A 144 8.89 1.10 37.87
CA SER A 144 9.11 -0.32 37.55
C SER A 144 10.15 -0.54 36.47
N ASP A 145 10.64 -1.78 36.38
CA ASP A 145 11.52 -2.25 35.30
C ASP A 145 10.83 -2.32 33.91
N PHE A 146 9.55 -1.93 33.81
CA PHE A 146 8.81 -1.86 32.54
C PHE A 146 9.05 -0.55 31.79
N LEU A 147 9.45 0.52 32.49
CA LEU A 147 9.80 1.81 31.90
C LEU A 147 11.27 2.08 32.19
N LYS A 148 12.10 2.08 31.15
CA LYS A 148 13.55 2.26 31.29
C LYS A 148 14.04 3.22 30.22
N ASP A 149 14.93 4.14 30.59
CA ASP A 149 15.51 5.14 29.68
C ASP A 149 14.43 5.94 28.92
N ASP A 150 13.33 6.27 29.64
CA ASP A 150 12.13 6.93 29.11
C ASP A 150 11.39 6.18 27.98
N CYS A 151 11.64 4.87 27.88
CA CYS A 151 11.09 3.99 26.86
C CYS A 151 10.19 2.92 27.47
N LEU A 152 9.00 2.75 26.88
CA LEU A 152 8.02 1.72 27.24
C LEU A 152 7.85 0.76 26.06
N VAL A 153 8.01 -0.53 26.29
CA VAL A 153 7.85 -1.55 25.23
C VAL A 153 6.68 -2.47 25.56
N MET A 154 5.76 -2.61 24.62
CA MET A 154 4.64 -3.54 24.71
C MET A 154 4.58 -4.46 23.48
N ASN A 155 4.15 -5.70 23.71
CA ASN A 155 3.88 -6.66 22.66
C ASN A 155 2.38 -6.97 22.65
N CYS A 156 1.76 -6.86 21.49
CA CYS A 156 0.36 -7.17 21.27
C CYS A 156 0.25 -8.37 20.34
N THR A 157 -0.38 -9.45 20.80
CA THR A 157 -0.69 -10.61 19.95
C THR A 157 -2.18 -10.64 19.68
N VAL A 158 -2.55 -10.71 18.41
CA VAL A 158 -3.92 -10.87 17.94
C VAL A 158 -4.06 -12.26 17.33
N GLY A 159 -5.14 -12.96 17.67
CA GLY A 159 -5.49 -14.26 17.10
C GLY A 159 -6.85 -14.18 16.45
N VAL A 160 -6.90 -14.03 15.13
CA VAL A 160 -8.18 -13.91 14.40
C VAL A 160 -8.77 -15.30 14.15
N VAL A 161 -10.00 -15.51 14.61
CA VAL A 161 -10.70 -16.79 14.47
C VAL A 161 -11.31 -16.89 13.08
N ARG A 162 -10.86 -17.88 12.32
CA ARG A 162 -11.41 -18.27 11.02
C ARG A 162 -12.19 -19.57 11.16
N SER A 163 -13.29 -19.66 10.42
CA SER A 163 -14.05 -20.91 10.29
C SER A 163 -13.98 -21.39 8.86
N ARG A 164 -13.71 -22.67 8.67
CA ARG A 164 -13.91 -23.35 7.38
C ARG A 164 -14.80 -24.57 7.58
N ILE A 165 -15.64 -24.83 6.59
CA ILE A 165 -16.38 -26.09 6.51
C ILE A 165 -15.48 -27.06 5.76
N GLU A 166 -15.04 -28.11 6.45
CA GLU A 166 -14.39 -29.23 5.81
C GLU A 166 -15.49 -30.23 5.40
N THR A 167 -15.77 -30.24 4.11
CA THR A 167 -16.40 -31.39 3.47
C THR A 167 -15.40 -32.54 3.42
N PRO A 168 -15.83 -33.81 3.50
CA PRO A 168 -14.94 -34.95 3.33
C PRO A 168 -14.18 -34.78 2.00
N ARG A 169 -12.86 -34.62 2.09
CA ARG A 169 -11.99 -34.44 0.93
C ARG A 169 -12.12 -35.66 0.02
N GLN A 170 -12.78 -35.49 -1.12
CA GLN A 170 -12.49 -36.31 -2.28
C GLN A 170 -10.98 -36.21 -2.53
N LEU A 171 -10.34 -37.34 -2.89
CA LEU A 171 -8.91 -37.48 -3.20
C LEU A 171 -8.32 -36.17 -3.74
N ILE A 172 -7.38 -35.54 -3.00
CA ILE A 172 -6.71 -34.33 -3.49
C ILE A 172 -5.78 -34.77 -4.60
N ILE A 173 -6.26 -34.67 -5.84
CA ILE A 173 -5.41 -34.67 -7.02
C ILE A 173 -4.73 -33.30 -7.03
N THR A 174 -3.44 -33.27 -6.76
CA THR A 174 -2.64 -32.05 -6.89
C THR A 174 -2.57 -31.68 -8.36
N VAL A 175 -3.30 -30.65 -8.77
CA VAL A 175 -3.22 -30.09 -10.11
C VAL A 175 -1.98 -29.21 -10.19
N PRO A 176 -1.03 -29.45 -11.11
CA PRO A 176 0.12 -28.57 -11.29
C PRO A 176 -0.34 -27.17 -11.74
N PRO A 177 0.44 -26.11 -11.45
CA PRO A 177 0.10 -24.77 -11.89
C PRO A 177 0.05 -24.69 -13.43
N PRO A 178 -0.73 -23.77 -14.02
CA PRO A 178 -0.74 -23.54 -15.45
C PRO A 178 0.66 -23.20 -15.97
N ASP A 179 1.10 -23.87 -17.03
CA ASP A 179 2.45 -23.75 -17.61
C ASP A 179 2.44 -23.23 -19.05
N LEU A 180 1.30 -22.76 -19.55
CA LEU A 180 1.14 -22.29 -20.93
C LEU A 180 2.13 -21.16 -21.27
N GLY A 181 2.28 -20.17 -20.39
CA GLY A 181 3.24 -19.07 -20.58
C GLY A 181 4.68 -19.59 -20.72
N CYS A 182 5.10 -20.51 -19.86
CA CYS A 182 6.41 -21.16 -19.93
C CYS A 182 6.58 -22.00 -21.21
N CYS A 183 5.51 -22.66 -21.67
CA CYS A 183 5.52 -23.42 -22.92
C CYS A 183 5.72 -22.50 -24.14
N LEU A 184 4.99 -21.38 -24.19
CA LEU A 184 5.10 -20.39 -25.26
C LEU A 184 6.46 -19.67 -25.22
N GLU A 185 6.96 -19.32 -24.05
CA GLU A 185 8.29 -18.71 -23.92
C GLU A 185 9.40 -19.64 -24.41
N ARG A 186 9.33 -20.95 -24.10
CA ARG A 186 10.24 -21.95 -24.68
C ARG A 186 10.13 -22.01 -26.20
N LEU A 187 8.91 -21.91 -26.74
CA LEU A 187 8.69 -21.87 -28.19
C LEU A 187 9.41 -20.66 -28.81
N LEU A 188 9.26 -19.47 -28.24
CA LEU A 188 9.97 -18.26 -28.66
C LEU A 188 11.50 -18.46 -28.62
N LYS A 189 12.04 -18.96 -27.49
CA LYS A 189 13.48 -19.21 -27.31
C LYS A 189 14.02 -20.24 -28.30
N SER A 190 13.23 -21.25 -28.64
CA SER A 190 13.64 -22.30 -29.58
C SER A 190 13.64 -21.84 -31.04
N GLY A 191 12.81 -20.86 -31.39
CA GLY A 191 12.60 -20.42 -32.78
C GLY A 191 11.99 -21.48 -33.71
N ILE A 192 11.49 -22.60 -33.16
CA ILE A 192 10.88 -23.67 -33.95
C ILE A 192 9.61 -23.15 -34.61
N ALA A 193 9.49 -23.34 -35.92
CA ALA A 193 8.34 -22.92 -36.72
C ALA A 193 8.06 -21.40 -36.70
N SER A 194 9.06 -20.57 -36.38
CA SER A 194 8.95 -19.13 -36.54
C SER A 194 8.76 -18.75 -38.01
N ASP A 195 7.78 -17.88 -38.26
CA ASP A 195 7.30 -17.48 -39.58
C ASP A 195 7.47 -15.97 -39.84
N ILE A 196 8.16 -15.27 -38.93
CA ILE A 196 8.54 -13.86 -39.05
C ILE A 196 9.88 -13.60 -38.36
N VAL A 197 10.67 -12.69 -38.93
CA VAL A 197 11.90 -12.13 -38.34
C VAL A 197 11.76 -10.62 -38.20
N PHE A 198 12.08 -10.10 -37.01
CA PHE A 198 12.19 -8.67 -36.76
C PHE A 198 13.65 -8.25 -36.75
N GLU A 199 13.95 -7.15 -37.43
CA GLU A 199 15.26 -6.50 -37.44
C GLU A 199 15.13 -5.22 -36.61
N VAL A 200 15.85 -5.16 -35.48
CA VAL A 200 15.80 -4.06 -34.51
C VAL A 200 17.23 -3.62 -34.26
N ASP A 201 17.59 -2.46 -34.82
CA ASP A 201 18.98 -2.00 -34.91
C ASP A 201 19.91 -3.10 -35.45
N ASP A 202 20.86 -3.59 -34.65
CA ASP A 202 21.83 -4.63 -34.98
C ASP A 202 21.40 -6.05 -34.56
N GLU A 203 20.22 -6.19 -33.94
CA GLU A 203 19.69 -7.47 -33.46
C GLU A 203 18.55 -8.02 -34.33
N THR A 204 18.41 -9.35 -34.33
CA THR A 204 17.32 -10.03 -35.03
C THR A 204 16.53 -10.96 -34.11
N PHE A 205 15.20 -10.89 -34.20
CA PHE A 205 14.28 -11.65 -33.35
C PHE A 205 13.32 -12.48 -34.18
N LYS A 206 13.33 -13.80 -33.98
CA LYS A 206 12.36 -14.72 -34.60
C LYS A 206 11.09 -14.80 -33.75
N ALA A 207 9.93 -14.85 -34.39
CA ALA A 207 8.65 -14.97 -33.70
C ALA A 207 7.58 -15.69 -34.55
N HIS A 208 6.34 -15.71 -34.05
CA HIS A 208 5.20 -16.40 -34.64
C HIS A 208 4.05 -15.41 -34.86
N LYS A 209 3.67 -15.15 -36.11
CA LYS A 209 2.64 -14.17 -36.49
C LYS A 209 1.33 -14.37 -35.75
N LEU A 210 0.89 -15.63 -35.61
CA LEU A 210 -0.37 -15.96 -34.94
C LEU A 210 -0.36 -15.58 -33.46
N ILE A 211 0.74 -15.82 -32.75
CA ILE A 211 0.86 -15.46 -31.33
C ILE A 211 0.86 -13.93 -31.19
N LEU A 212 1.64 -13.24 -32.02
CA LEU A 212 1.71 -11.77 -32.00
C LEU A 212 0.36 -11.14 -32.34
N ALA A 213 -0.33 -11.63 -33.37
CA ALA A 213 -1.65 -11.16 -33.77
C ALA A 213 -2.74 -11.46 -32.71
N ALA A 214 -2.61 -12.52 -31.92
CA ALA A 214 -3.51 -12.79 -30.82
C ALA A 214 -3.32 -11.82 -29.64
N ARG A 215 -2.11 -11.27 -29.48
CA ARG A 215 -1.70 -10.48 -28.30
C ARG A 215 -1.65 -8.99 -28.55
N SER A 216 -1.47 -8.56 -29.80
CA SER A 216 -1.39 -7.16 -30.21
C SER A 216 -2.34 -6.88 -31.38
N PRO A 217 -3.28 -5.92 -31.24
CA PRO A 217 -4.13 -5.50 -32.34
C PRO A 217 -3.33 -4.89 -33.50
N VAL A 218 -2.17 -4.30 -33.23
CA VAL A 218 -1.29 -3.73 -34.24
C VAL A 218 -0.66 -4.83 -35.10
N PHE A 219 -0.09 -5.87 -34.48
CA PHE A 219 0.41 -7.01 -35.23
C PHE A 219 -0.71 -7.77 -35.96
N LYS A 220 -1.90 -7.86 -35.35
CA LYS A 220 -3.07 -8.43 -36.03
C LYS A 220 -3.41 -7.67 -37.31
N ALA A 221 -3.43 -6.35 -37.25
CA ALA A 221 -3.69 -5.52 -38.42
C ALA A 221 -2.55 -5.61 -39.46
N GLN A 222 -1.30 -5.62 -39.01
CA GLN A 222 -0.13 -5.70 -39.89
C GLN A 222 -0.05 -7.01 -40.67
N PHE A 223 -0.40 -8.15 -40.06
CA PHE A 223 -0.30 -9.45 -40.71
C PHE A 223 -1.60 -9.90 -41.37
N PHE A 224 -2.75 -9.62 -40.74
CA PHE A 224 -4.05 -10.19 -41.14
C PHE A 224 -5.17 -9.14 -41.25
N GLY A 225 -4.84 -7.84 -41.18
CA GLY A 225 -5.80 -6.76 -41.40
C GLY A 225 -6.11 -6.54 -42.88
N LEU A 226 -7.03 -5.60 -43.17
CA LEU A 226 -7.46 -5.27 -44.53
C LEU A 226 -6.32 -4.88 -45.48
N ILE A 227 -5.28 -4.24 -44.93
CA ILE A 227 -4.07 -3.81 -45.63
C ILE A 227 -2.83 -4.58 -45.15
N GLY A 228 -3.02 -5.64 -44.36
CA GLY A 228 -1.93 -6.45 -43.83
C GLY A 228 -1.37 -7.39 -44.89
N ASN A 229 -0.15 -7.89 -44.66
CA ASN A 229 0.50 -8.84 -45.57
C ASN A 229 0.84 -10.14 -44.82
N PRO A 230 0.08 -11.23 -45.02
CA PRO A 230 0.38 -12.53 -44.40
C PRO A 230 1.71 -13.14 -44.85
N ASP A 231 2.19 -12.80 -46.05
CA ASP A 231 3.39 -13.37 -46.65
C ASP A 231 4.68 -12.65 -46.21
N ILE A 232 4.57 -11.56 -45.42
CA ILE A 232 5.73 -10.82 -44.92
C ILE A 232 6.59 -11.70 -44.01
N ASP A 233 7.85 -11.92 -44.34
CA ASP A 233 8.77 -12.75 -43.55
C ASP A 233 9.77 -11.93 -42.72
N ARG A 234 9.87 -10.62 -43.00
CA ARG A 234 10.77 -9.67 -42.31
C ARG A 234 10.11 -8.34 -42.03
N VAL A 235 10.32 -7.80 -40.83
CA VAL A 235 9.86 -6.47 -40.41
C VAL A 235 11.01 -5.70 -39.74
N ILE A 236 11.30 -4.50 -40.24
CA ILE A 236 12.24 -3.58 -39.59
C ILE A 236 11.47 -2.80 -38.54
N VAL A 237 11.93 -2.85 -37.28
CA VAL A 237 11.35 -2.08 -36.17
C VAL A 237 12.22 -0.85 -35.94
N GLN A 238 11.61 0.32 -36.09
CA GLN A 238 12.26 1.62 -35.84
C GLN A 238 11.77 2.18 -34.50
N ASP A 239 12.62 2.98 -33.85
CA ASP A 239 12.33 3.71 -32.62
C ASP A 239 12.01 2.81 -31.41
N VAL A 240 12.58 1.61 -31.35
CA VAL A 240 12.51 0.70 -30.20
C VAL A 240 13.87 0.05 -30.01
N GLU A 241 14.46 0.22 -28.83
CA GLU A 241 15.75 -0.41 -28.52
C GLU A 241 15.64 -1.94 -28.43
N PRO A 242 16.66 -2.72 -28.84
CA PRO A 242 16.66 -4.18 -28.75
C PRO A 242 16.24 -4.76 -27.40
N PRO A 243 16.73 -4.31 -26.22
CA PRO A 243 16.28 -4.82 -24.93
C PRO A 243 14.79 -4.57 -24.66
N VAL A 244 14.24 -3.44 -25.13
CA VAL A 244 12.82 -3.08 -24.99
C VAL A 244 11.96 -3.97 -25.89
N PHE A 245 12.39 -4.18 -27.13
CA PHE A 245 11.66 -5.06 -28.05
C PHE A 245 11.66 -6.51 -27.56
N LYS A 246 12.80 -7.00 -27.07
CA LYS A 246 12.92 -8.33 -26.47
C LYS A 246 12.02 -8.49 -25.23
N ALA A 247 11.99 -7.47 -24.35
CA ALA A 247 11.10 -7.41 -23.19
C ALA A 247 9.62 -7.51 -23.61
N MET A 248 9.22 -6.73 -24.62
CA MET A 248 7.86 -6.75 -25.17
C MET A 248 7.51 -8.11 -25.78
N LEU A 249 8.42 -8.74 -26.55
CA LEU A 249 8.22 -10.07 -27.10
C LEU A 249 8.04 -11.12 -26.00
N LEU A 250 8.90 -11.14 -24.98
CA LEU A 250 8.77 -12.09 -23.87
C LEU A 250 7.40 -11.95 -23.19
N PHE A 251 6.96 -10.72 -22.92
CA PHE A 251 5.64 -10.46 -22.36
C PHE A 251 4.50 -11.00 -23.25
N MET A 252 4.59 -10.85 -24.58
CA MET A 252 3.54 -11.36 -25.47
C MET A 252 3.38 -12.89 -25.35
N TYR A 253 4.46 -13.63 -25.07
CA TYR A 253 4.44 -15.10 -24.95
C TYR A 253 4.15 -15.59 -23.54
N SER A 254 4.64 -14.92 -22.50
CA SER A 254 4.52 -15.38 -21.11
C SER A 254 3.42 -14.68 -20.31
N ASP A 255 2.99 -13.48 -20.72
CA ASP A 255 2.14 -12.56 -19.93
C ASP A 255 2.76 -12.21 -18.56
N VAL A 256 4.09 -12.30 -18.43
CA VAL A 256 4.85 -11.94 -17.23
C VAL A 256 5.69 -10.69 -17.53
N PHE A 257 5.74 -9.76 -16.57
CA PHE A 257 6.58 -8.57 -16.70
C PHE A 257 8.06 -9.01 -16.79
N PRO A 258 8.81 -8.52 -17.79
CA PRO A 258 10.16 -8.98 -18.04
C PRO A 258 11.14 -8.52 -16.96
N ASP A 259 12.09 -9.38 -16.60
CA ASP A 259 13.22 -9.00 -15.76
C ASP A 259 14.32 -8.38 -16.62
N PHE A 260 14.43 -7.06 -16.56
CA PHE A 260 15.43 -6.31 -17.30
C PHE A 260 16.87 -6.55 -16.84
N HIS A 261 17.10 -7.04 -15.62
CA HIS A 261 18.45 -7.44 -15.19
C HIS A 261 18.95 -8.62 -16.01
N GLU A 262 18.07 -9.52 -16.43
CA GLU A 262 18.42 -10.63 -17.32
C GLU A 262 18.59 -10.18 -18.78
N LEU A 263 17.91 -9.10 -19.18
CA LEU A 263 17.90 -8.63 -20.57
C LEU A 263 19.07 -7.69 -20.91
N SER A 264 19.48 -6.85 -19.98
CA SER A 264 20.48 -5.79 -20.19
C SER A 264 21.69 -5.89 -19.26
N GLY A 265 21.78 -6.92 -18.42
CA GLY A 265 22.84 -7.09 -17.43
C GLY A 265 22.69 -6.19 -16.20
N ALA A 266 23.78 -5.99 -15.46
CA ALA A 266 23.80 -5.12 -14.28
C ALA A 266 23.69 -3.64 -14.69
N VAL A 267 22.46 -3.12 -14.76
CA VAL A 267 22.16 -1.73 -15.07
C VAL A 267 21.91 -0.90 -13.81
N SER A 268 22.23 0.39 -13.88
CA SER A 268 21.85 1.37 -12.85
C SER A 268 20.33 1.49 -12.75
N MET A 269 19.82 1.87 -11.56
CA MET A 269 18.39 2.08 -11.35
C MET A 269 17.80 3.18 -12.25
N SER A 270 18.59 4.19 -12.65
CA SER A 270 18.14 5.20 -13.62
C SER A 270 17.99 4.63 -15.03
N MET A 271 18.93 3.79 -15.47
CA MET A 271 18.84 3.10 -16.77
C MET A 271 17.66 2.13 -16.79
N MET A 272 17.43 1.41 -15.69
CA MET A 272 16.26 0.55 -15.52
C MET A 272 14.96 1.34 -15.72
N THR A 273 14.86 2.50 -15.06
CA THR A 273 13.70 3.38 -15.19
C THR A 273 13.49 3.82 -16.64
N ASN A 274 14.56 4.21 -17.35
CA ASN A 274 14.49 4.57 -18.77
C ASN A 274 14.03 3.40 -19.66
N LEU A 275 14.52 2.17 -19.42
CA LEU A 275 14.06 1.00 -20.16
C LEU A 275 12.57 0.72 -19.95
N VAL A 276 12.07 0.87 -18.72
CA VAL A 276 10.63 0.73 -18.42
C VAL A 276 9.81 1.85 -19.05
N GLN A 277 10.33 3.08 -19.07
CA GLN A 277 9.72 4.21 -19.80
C GLN A 277 9.59 3.92 -21.30
N HIS A 278 10.63 3.37 -21.92
CA HIS A 278 10.61 3.00 -23.33
C HIS A 278 9.68 1.79 -23.57
N LEU A 279 9.58 0.87 -22.61
CA LEU A 279 8.63 -0.24 -22.66
C LEU A 279 7.18 0.23 -22.53
N LEU A 280 6.90 1.25 -21.71
CA LEU A 280 5.58 1.90 -21.63
C LEU A 280 5.18 2.47 -23.00
N ALA A 281 6.09 3.20 -23.65
CA ALA A 281 5.87 3.75 -24.98
C ALA A 281 5.61 2.66 -26.03
N ALA A 282 6.39 1.58 -26.00
CA ALA A 282 6.18 0.42 -26.87
C ALA A 282 4.85 -0.28 -26.57
N ALA A 283 4.49 -0.46 -25.30
CA ALA A 283 3.24 -1.10 -24.90
C ALA A 283 2.02 -0.33 -25.44
N ASP A 284 2.03 0.99 -25.34
CA ASP A 284 0.99 1.84 -25.92
C ASP A 284 0.96 1.71 -27.46
N ARG A 285 2.12 1.85 -28.12
CA ARG A 285 2.27 1.74 -29.58
C ARG A 285 1.72 0.43 -30.15
N TYR A 286 1.92 -0.68 -29.44
CA TYR A 286 1.47 -2.01 -29.88
C TYR A 286 0.13 -2.45 -29.27
N GLY A 287 -0.55 -1.59 -28.50
CA GLY A 287 -1.85 -1.88 -27.91
C GLY A 287 -1.83 -2.98 -26.83
N LEU A 288 -0.78 -3.01 -26.01
CA LEU A 288 -0.57 -3.96 -24.93
C LEU A 288 -1.00 -3.36 -23.58
N GLU A 289 -2.31 -3.22 -23.38
CA GLU A 289 -2.88 -2.50 -22.23
C GLU A 289 -2.38 -3.01 -20.87
N ARG A 290 -2.34 -4.33 -20.68
CA ARG A 290 -1.85 -4.90 -19.42
C ARG A 290 -0.36 -4.62 -19.18
N LEU A 291 0.46 -4.64 -20.24
CA LEU A 291 1.89 -4.30 -20.12
C LEU A 291 2.06 -2.82 -19.76
N LYS A 292 1.25 -1.95 -20.35
CA LYS A 292 1.24 -0.51 -20.04
C LYS A 292 0.97 -0.26 -18.56
N ILE A 293 -0.07 -0.89 -17.99
CA ILE A 293 -0.40 -0.79 -16.56
C ILE A 293 0.73 -1.33 -15.67
N LEU A 294 1.36 -2.45 -16.04
CA LEU A 294 2.50 -2.99 -15.30
C LEU A 294 3.72 -2.06 -15.34
N CYS A 295 3.95 -1.37 -16.46
CA CYS A 295 4.98 -0.34 -16.54
C CYS A 295 4.65 0.85 -15.62
N GLU A 296 3.38 1.28 -15.55
CA GLU A 296 2.95 2.35 -14.63
C GLU A 296 3.22 1.97 -13.16
N GLU A 297 2.86 0.75 -12.75
CA GLU A 297 3.12 0.24 -11.40
C GLU A 297 4.63 0.26 -11.10
N LYS A 298 5.45 -0.27 -12.02
CA LYS A 298 6.89 -0.34 -11.83
C LYS A 298 7.55 1.03 -11.77
N LEU A 299 7.11 1.97 -12.62
CA LEU A 299 7.61 3.34 -12.61
C LEU A 299 7.24 4.05 -11.32
N CYS A 300 6.04 3.85 -10.77
CA CYS A 300 5.64 4.43 -9.48
C CYS A 300 6.56 4.02 -8.33
N GLU A 301 7.06 2.78 -8.33
CA GLU A 301 7.96 2.27 -7.28
C GLU A 301 9.40 2.81 -7.38
N GLN A 302 9.82 3.26 -8.57
CA GLN A 302 11.22 3.54 -8.89
C GLN A 302 11.51 5.00 -9.26
N VAL A 303 10.54 5.90 -9.08
CA VAL A 303 10.72 7.34 -9.36
C VAL A 303 11.87 7.92 -8.53
N THR A 304 12.79 8.62 -9.19
CA THR A 304 13.86 9.41 -8.56
C THR A 304 13.77 10.88 -8.98
N ALA A 305 14.52 11.76 -8.31
CA ALA A 305 14.57 13.17 -8.68
C ALA A 305 15.00 13.38 -10.15
N ASP A 306 15.93 12.57 -10.65
CA ASP A 306 16.42 12.67 -12.04
C ASP A 306 15.39 12.17 -13.07
N THR A 307 14.55 11.19 -12.72
CA THR A 307 13.63 10.53 -13.65
C THR A 307 12.17 10.99 -13.53
N VAL A 308 11.81 11.69 -12.45
CA VAL A 308 10.41 12.09 -12.20
C VAL A 308 9.83 12.94 -13.32
N VAL A 309 10.63 13.85 -13.88
CA VAL A 309 10.17 14.78 -14.92
C VAL A 309 9.92 14.07 -16.25
N SER A 310 10.85 13.20 -16.68
CA SER A 310 10.67 12.41 -17.90
C SER A 310 9.51 11.42 -17.74
N THR A 311 9.40 10.76 -16.58
CA THR A 311 8.30 9.83 -16.26
C THR A 311 6.95 10.54 -16.29
N MET A 312 6.85 11.73 -15.71
CA MET A 312 5.63 12.53 -15.70
C MET A 312 5.24 12.99 -17.11
N SER A 313 6.22 13.37 -17.93
CA SER A 313 5.99 13.77 -19.32
C SER A 313 5.43 12.61 -20.15
N LEU A 314 5.98 11.40 -19.96
CA LEU A 314 5.46 10.18 -20.59
C LEU A 314 4.06 9.83 -20.09
N ALA A 315 3.80 10.00 -18.79
CA ALA A 315 2.48 9.75 -18.22
C ALA A 315 1.41 10.67 -18.82
N GLU A 316 1.75 11.94 -19.11
CA GLU A 316 0.86 12.84 -19.83
C GLU A 316 0.65 12.39 -21.29
N GLN A 317 1.74 12.11 -22.00
CA GLN A 317 1.74 11.74 -23.41
C GLN A 317 0.91 10.48 -23.69
N TYR A 318 1.03 9.46 -22.83
CA TYR A 318 0.33 8.18 -22.96
C TYR A 318 -0.93 8.07 -22.10
N HIS A 319 -1.39 9.19 -21.52
CA HIS A 319 -2.63 9.26 -20.73
C HIS A 319 -2.69 8.27 -19.55
N CYS A 320 -1.64 8.27 -18.72
CA CYS A 320 -1.49 7.46 -17.51
C CYS A 320 -1.74 8.30 -16.24
N PRO A 321 -3.00 8.51 -15.80
CA PRO A 321 -3.33 9.49 -14.75
C PRO A 321 -2.80 9.11 -13.36
N LEU A 322 -2.73 7.81 -13.04
CA LEU A 322 -2.22 7.35 -11.74
C LEU A 322 -0.71 7.57 -11.63
N LEU A 323 0.03 7.22 -12.70
CA LEU A 323 1.46 7.50 -12.79
C LEU A 323 1.74 9.01 -12.72
N LYS A 324 0.99 9.82 -13.48
CA LYS A 324 1.10 11.29 -13.43
C LYS A 324 0.90 11.84 -12.02
N SER A 325 -0.14 11.38 -11.31
CA SER A 325 -0.41 11.79 -9.93
C SER A 325 0.69 11.36 -8.95
N ALA A 326 1.26 10.16 -9.13
CA ALA A 326 2.39 9.70 -8.33
C ALA A 326 3.64 10.58 -8.55
N CYS A 327 3.97 10.89 -9.81
CA CYS A 327 5.09 11.78 -10.14
C CYS A 327 4.88 13.20 -9.59
N LEU A 328 3.67 13.77 -9.71
CA LEU A 328 3.36 15.08 -9.14
C LEU A 328 3.58 15.11 -7.64
N ARG A 329 3.05 14.11 -6.90
CA ARG A 329 3.24 14.01 -5.44
C ARG A 329 4.71 13.90 -5.07
N TYR A 330 5.50 13.14 -5.83
CA TYR A 330 6.94 13.04 -5.59
C TYR A 330 7.66 14.37 -5.84
N ALA A 331 7.33 15.05 -6.94
CA ALA A 331 8.00 16.28 -7.36
C ALA A 331 7.74 17.47 -6.41
N VAL A 332 6.54 17.55 -5.81
CA VAL A 332 6.17 18.64 -4.88
C VAL A 332 6.51 18.35 -3.42
N ALA A 333 7.03 17.17 -3.11
CA ALA A 333 7.45 16.84 -1.74
C ALA A 333 8.56 17.80 -1.30
N PRO A 334 8.50 18.40 -0.08
CA PRO A 334 9.45 19.41 0.37
C PRO A 334 10.92 19.00 0.26
N GLU A 335 11.21 17.73 0.54
CA GLU A 335 12.54 17.12 0.44
C GLU A 335 13.06 16.97 -0.99
N ASN A 336 12.17 16.89 -1.99
CA ASN A 336 12.53 16.60 -3.38
C ASN A 336 12.43 17.83 -4.28
N LEU A 337 11.50 18.75 -4.01
CA LEU A 337 11.18 19.88 -4.89
C LEU A 337 12.43 20.69 -5.26
N GLY A 338 13.27 21.02 -4.28
CA GLY A 338 14.52 21.75 -4.53
C GLY A 338 15.47 21.02 -5.46
N VAL A 339 15.55 19.69 -5.38
CA VAL A 339 16.41 18.87 -6.27
C VAL A 339 15.81 18.80 -7.66
N VAL A 340 14.51 18.55 -7.77
CA VAL A 340 13.79 18.42 -9.05
C VAL A 340 13.90 19.71 -9.87
N LEU A 341 13.75 20.89 -9.25
CA LEU A 341 13.87 22.19 -9.92
C LEU A 341 15.27 22.44 -10.51
N GLN A 342 16.31 21.76 -10.01
CA GLN A 342 17.68 21.88 -10.50
C GLN A 342 18.02 20.83 -11.56
N THR A 343 17.12 19.88 -11.83
CA THR A 343 17.36 18.85 -12.86
C THR A 343 17.25 19.46 -14.25
N GLU A 344 18.08 18.96 -15.17
CA GLU A 344 17.97 19.32 -16.59
C GLU A 344 16.57 18.99 -17.12
N GLY A 345 15.98 17.87 -16.68
CA GLY A 345 14.63 17.47 -17.06
C GLY A 345 13.58 18.55 -16.80
N PHE A 346 13.66 19.25 -15.66
CA PHE A 346 12.73 20.33 -15.34
C PHE A 346 12.85 21.51 -16.32
N GLY A 347 14.07 21.88 -16.71
CA GLY A 347 14.28 22.91 -17.75
C GLY A 347 13.66 22.54 -19.09
N HIS A 348 13.65 21.26 -19.45
CA HIS A 348 13.04 20.78 -20.69
C HIS A 348 11.49 20.82 -20.68
N LEU A 349 10.84 20.87 -19.50
CA LEU A 349 9.38 20.95 -19.39
C LEU A 349 8.82 22.25 -19.99
N GLU A 350 9.55 23.37 -19.86
CA GLU A 350 9.14 24.67 -20.40
C GLU A 350 8.88 24.62 -21.91
N HIS A 351 9.65 23.79 -22.62
CA HIS A 351 9.53 23.66 -24.07
C HIS A 351 8.68 22.46 -24.49
N THR A 352 8.65 21.38 -23.69
CA THR A 352 8.03 20.12 -24.11
C THR A 352 6.57 20.02 -23.69
N CYS A 353 6.25 20.37 -22.43
CA CYS A 353 4.92 20.17 -21.85
C CYS A 353 4.55 21.29 -20.84
N PRO A 354 4.20 22.51 -21.30
CA PRO A 354 3.89 23.63 -20.40
C PRO A 354 2.72 23.38 -19.44
N SER A 355 1.77 22.51 -19.81
CA SER A 355 0.64 22.11 -18.95
C SER A 355 1.10 21.42 -17.66
N LEU A 356 2.21 20.68 -17.70
CA LEU A 356 2.75 20.02 -16.51
C LEU A 356 3.35 21.03 -15.53
N LEU A 357 3.88 22.15 -16.01
CA LEU A 357 4.35 23.23 -15.12
C LEU A 357 3.17 23.86 -14.37
N THR A 358 2.04 24.07 -15.05
CA THR A 358 0.82 24.56 -14.39
C THR A 358 0.28 23.55 -13.36
N ASP A 359 0.38 22.25 -13.66
CA ASP A 359 -0.02 21.20 -12.73
C ASP A 359 0.89 21.16 -11.48
N ILE A 360 2.21 21.30 -11.66
CA ILE A 360 3.15 21.39 -10.54
C ILE A 360 2.85 22.63 -9.69
N LEU A 361 2.72 23.81 -10.31
CA LEU A 361 2.44 25.07 -9.60
C LEU A 361 1.12 25.02 -8.84
N SER A 362 0.06 24.49 -9.46
CA SER A 362 -1.24 24.35 -8.80
C SER A 362 -1.18 23.37 -7.63
N THR A 363 -0.43 22.28 -7.77
CA THR A 363 -0.25 21.29 -6.69
C THR A 363 0.56 21.86 -5.53
N VAL A 364 1.63 22.63 -5.80
CA VAL A 364 2.41 23.33 -4.76
C VAL A 364 1.54 24.32 -3.99
N ALA A 365 0.69 25.10 -4.68
CA ALA A 365 -0.20 26.06 -4.03
C ALA A 365 -1.19 25.39 -3.06
N VAL A 366 -1.69 24.19 -3.41
CA VAL A 366 -2.57 23.41 -2.53
C VAL A 366 -1.81 22.90 -1.29
N VAL A 367 -0.57 22.44 -1.46
CA VAL A 367 0.27 21.97 -0.35
C VAL A 367 0.62 23.11 0.62
N ASP A 368 0.88 24.32 0.10
CA ASP A 368 1.14 25.51 0.92
C ASP A 368 -0.11 25.98 1.68
N ASP A 369 -1.30 25.90 1.08
CA ASP A 369 -2.55 26.23 1.77
C ASP A 369 -2.85 25.28 2.94
N ASP A 370 -2.55 23.98 2.80
CA ASP A 370 -2.67 23.02 3.90
C ASP A 370 -1.64 23.27 5.01
N GLN A 371 -0.39 23.60 4.68
CA GLN A 371 0.63 23.95 5.67
C GLN A 371 0.34 25.29 6.37
N THR A 372 -0.18 26.29 5.65
CA THR A 372 -0.58 27.59 6.21
C THR A 372 -1.87 27.50 7.03
N ALA A 373 -2.81 26.60 6.70
CA ALA A 373 -3.98 26.33 7.53
C ALA A 373 -3.61 25.64 8.85
N VAL A 374 -2.62 24.74 8.84
CA VAL A 374 -2.07 24.10 10.05
C VAL A 374 -1.30 25.09 10.92
N SER A 375 -0.57 26.04 10.31
CA SER A 375 0.17 27.07 11.05
C SER A 375 -0.70 28.25 11.52
N ARG A 376 -1.77 28.64 10.81
CA ARG A 376 -2.75 29.64 11.28
C ARG A 376 -3.51 29.18 12.53
N LYS A 377 -3.71 27.87 12.75
CA LYS A 377 -4.28 27.33 14.00
C LYS A 377 -3.31 27.39 15.19
N ARG A 378 -2.02 27.70 14.99
CA ARG A 378 -1.03 27.88 16.05
C ARG A 378 -0.75 29.35 16.40
N SER A 379 -1.38 30.31 15.74
CA SER A 379 -1.10 31.75 15.91
C SER A 379 -2.30 32.59 16.38
N SER A 380 -3.23 32.02 17.16
CA SER A 380 -4.24 32.81 17.89
C SER A 380 -3.98 32.79 19.40
N SER A 381 -2.90 33.44 19.81
CA SER A 381 -2.71 33.92 21.18
C SER A 381 -1.95 35.24 21.11
N SER A 382 -2.69 36.31 20.82
CA SER A 382 -2.16 37.67 20.96
C SER A 382 -2.16 38.06 22.44
N ASN A 383 -1.01 38.55 22.85
CA ASN A 383 -0.64 38.91 24.22
C ASN A 383 -1.46 40.08 24.77
N ILE A 384 -1.65 39.98 26.09
CA ILE A 384 -2.09 41.02 27.03
C ILE A 384 -1.20 42.27 26.88
N GLY A 385 -1.82 43.39 26.52
CA GLY A 385 -1.22 44.72 26.61
C GLY A 385 -1.55 45.36 27.96
N LEU A 386 -0.52 45.59 28.79
CA LEU A 386 -0.56 46.50 29.93
C LEU A 386 -0.13 47.88 29.44
N ASN A 387 -1.02 48.88 29.50
CA ASN A 387 -0.62 50.29 29.53
C ASN A 387 -1.45 50.99 30.61
N LEU A 388 -0.73 51.53 31.59
CA LEU A 388 -1.22 52.35 32.69
C LEU A 388 -1.48 53.79 32.21
N LEU A 389 -2.64 54.31 32.64
CA LEU A 389 -2.94 55.68 33.07
C LEU A 389 -2.84 56.83 32.05
N ASP A 390 -4.00 57.36 31.64
CA ASP A 390 -4.58 58.51 32.33
C ASP A 390 -6.09 58.61 32.03
N GLY A 391 -6.89 58.72 33.09
CA GLY A 391 -8.29 59.16 33.01
C GLY A 391 -8.36 60.70 32.98
N VAL A 392 -9.49 61.39 32.91
CA VAL A 392 -10.86 61.03 33.24
C VAL A 392 -11.78 62.02 32.49
N ASP A 393 -12.89 61.48 31.99
CA ASP A 393 -14.23 62.03 31.75
C ASP A 393 -14.45 63.46 31.25
N SER A 394 -15.36 63.55 30.27
CA SER A 394 -16.74 63.95 30.62
C SER A 394 -17.73 63.73 29.47
N SER A 395 -18.66 62.79 29.74
CA SER A 395 -20.09 62.91 29.50
C SER A 395 -20.63 63.40 28.14
N GLY A 396 -21.49 62.55 27.55
CA GLY A 396 -22.83 63.03 27.17
C GLY A 396 -23.12 63.17 25.67
N ARG A 397 -23.79 62.14 25.13
CA ARG A 397 -24.90 62.14 24.15
C ARG A 397 -25.05 63.33 23.17
N ARG A 398 -25.18 62.96 21.88
CA ARG A 398 -25.98 63.57 20.78
C ARG A 398 -25.65 65.06 20.49
N MET A 399 -25.29 65.51 19.28
CA MET A 399 -26.02 65.41 18.02
C MET A 399 -25.20 66.05 16.86
N ARG A 400 -25.49 65.60 15.64
CA ARG A 400 -25.39 66.25 14.32
C ARG A 400 -24.89 67.72 14.17
N ARG A 401 -23.98 67.82 13.17
CA ARG A 401 -23.92 68.70 11.97
C ARG A 401 -23.20 70.06 12.02
N ARG A 402 -22.14 70.09 11.18
CA ARG A 402 -21.72 71.10 10.17
C ARG A 402 -22.00 72.59 10.46
N LEU A 403 -20.91 73.37 10.52
CA LEU A 403 -20.44 74.16 9.38
C LEU A 403 -18.91 74.14 9.36
#